data_AF-A0A8B9NPR8-F1
#
_entry.id   AF-A0A8B9NPR8-F1
#
_cell.length_a   1.000
_cell.length_b   1.000
_cell.length_c   1.000
_cell.angle_alpha   90.00
_cell.angle_beta   90.00
_cell.angle_gamma   90.00
#
_symmetry.space_group_name_H-M   'P 1'
#
loop_
_entity.id
_entity.type
_entity.pdbx_description
1 polymer ?
#
loop_
_entity_poly.entity_id
_entity_poly.type
_entity_poly.pdbx_seq_one_letter_code
_entity_poly.pdbx_strand_id
1 'polypeptide(L)'
;MKNPKERTALFEEISRSGELAQEYDKRKKEMVKAEEDTQFNYHRKKNIAAERKEAKQEKEEADRYQRLKDEVVRAQVQLQLFKLYHNEAEIEKLNKELGLKNREIDKDKKRMDRVEDELKDRKKELGKMMREQQQIEKEIKEKDSELNQKRPQYIKAKENTSHKIKKLEAAKKSLQNAQKQYKKRKGDMDELEKEMLSVEKARQEFEERMEEESQSQGRDLTLEENQVKKYHRLKEEASKRAATLAQELEKFNRDQKADQDRLDLEERKKVETEAKIKQKLREIEENQKRIEKLEEYIATSKQSLEEQKRLEGELTEEVELAKRRIDEINKELNQVMEQLGDARIDRQESSRQQRKAEIMDSIKRLYPGSVYGRLIDLCQPTQKKYQIAVTKVLGKNMDAIIVDSEKTGRDCIQYIKEQRGEPETFLPLDYLEVKPTDEKLRELKGAKLVIDVIRYEPPHIKKALQYACGNALVCDNVEDARRIAFGGHQRHKTVALDGTLFQKSGVISGGASDLKAEPQNQHEQMKAKRKEAELRQVQSQAHGLQMRLKYSQSDLEQTKTRHLALNLQ
;
A
#
# COMPACT_ATOMS: atom_id res chain seq x y z
N MET A 1 120.58 -69.99 -39.07
CA MET A 1 120.20 -68.63 -39.52
C MET A 1 119.54 -67.94 -38.34
N LYS A 2 120.01 -66.74 -37.93
CA LYS A 2 119.41 -66.01 -36.79
C LYS A 2 118.01 -65.46 -37.16
N ASN A 3 117.08 -65.49 -36.20
CA ASN A 3 115.67 -65.12 -36.34
C ASN A 3 115.52 -63.62 -36.68
N PRO A 4 114.55 -63.18 -37.51
CA PRO A 4 114.34 -61.76 -37.83
C PRO A 4 114.37 -60.80 -36.63
N LYS A 5 113.72 -61.16 -35.52
CA LYS A 5 113.73 -60.37 -34.27
C LYS A 5 115.11 -60.29 -33.61
N GLU A 6 115.90 -61.37 -33.70
CA GLU A 6 117.27 -61.39 -33.18
C GLU A 6 118.21 -60.54 -34.04
N ARG A 7 117.98 -60.45 -35.36
CA ARG A 7 118.71 -59.52 -36.23
C ARG A 7 118.34 -58.07 -35.93
N THR A 8 117.06 -57.77 -35.65
CA THR A 8 116.64 -56.42 -35.24
C THR A 8 117.29 -56.03 -33.91
N ALA A 9 117.27 -56.92 -32.92
CA ALA A 9 117.92 -56.68 -31.64
C ALA A 9 119.44 -56.42 -31.77
N LEU A 10 120.12 -57.15 -32.67
CA LEU A 10 121.55 -56.97 -32.94
C LEU A 10 121.86 -55.63 -33.63
N PHE A 11 120.98 -55.17 -34.54
CA PHE A 11 121.08 -53.83 -35.13
C PHE A 11 120.77 -52.72 -34.12
N GLU A 12 119.82 -52.95 -33.21
CA GLU A 12 119.50 -52.02 -32.11
C GLU A 12 120.63 -51.94 -31.08
N GLU A 13 121.35 -53.03 -30.85
CA GLU A 13 122.52 -53.09 -29.98
C GLU A 13 123.74 -52.39 -30.60
N ILE A 14 124.00 -52.58 -31.90
CA ILE A 14 125.09 -51.89 -32.63
C ILE A 14 124.81 -50.38 -32.74
N SER A 15 123.55 -49.99 -32.99
CA SER A 15 123.18 -48.57 -33.13
C SER A 15 122.90 -47.87 -31.80
N ARG A 16 122.95 -48.60 -30.67
CA ARG A 16 122.53 -48.15 -29.32
C ARG A 16 121.09 -47.62 -29.26
N SER A 17 120.26 -47.88 -30.27
CA SER A 17 118.88 -47.38 -30.32
C SER A 17 117.99 -48.04 -29.26
N GLY A 18 118.36 -49.24 -28.79
CA GLY A 18 117.66 -49.92 -27.69
C GLY A 18 117.72 -49.16 -26.36
N GLU A 19 118.77 -48.37 -26.11
CA GLU A 19 118.90 -47.54 -24.90
C GLU A 19 117.84 -46.41 -24.85
N LEU A 20 117.38 -45.93 -26.02
CA LEU A 20 116.43 -44.83 -26.16
C LEU A 20 114.98 -45.31 -26.37
N ALA A 21 114.73 -46.62 -26.53
CA ALA A 21 113.40 -47.16 -26.80
C ALA A 21 112.40 -46.87 -25.67
N GLN A 22 112.83 -46.96 -24.41
CA GLN A 22 111.99 -46.62 -23.26
C GLN A 22 111.64 -45.13 -23.22
N GLU A 23 112.57 -44.26 -23.59
CA GLU A 23 112.33 -42.82 -23.66
C GLU A 23 111.38 -42.47 -24.81
N TYR A 24 111.54 -43.11 -25.98
CA TYR A 24 110.62 -42.99 -27.10
C TYR A 24 109.19 -43.44 -26.74
N ASP A 25 109.02 -44.60 -26.10
CA ASP A 25 107.71 -45.10 -25.68
C ASP A 25 107.05 -44.19 -24.65
N LYS A 26 107.84 -43.63 -23.72
CA LYS A 26 107.36 -42.64 -22.76
C LYS A 26 106.90 -41.35 -23.45
N ARG A 27 107.72 -40.79 -24.35
CA ARG A 27 107.38 -39.59 -25.13
C ARG A 27 106.19 -39.81 -26.05
N LYS A 28 106.05 -41.00 -26.66
CA LYS A 28 104.91 -41.38 -27.48
C LYS A 28 103.62 -41.47 -26.65
N LYS A 29 103.67 -42.03 -25.44
CA LYS A 29 102.54 -42.00 -24.51
C LYS A 29 102.18 -40.59 -24.07
N GLU A 30 103.18 -39.74 -23.79
CA GLU A 30 102.96 -38.33 -23.47
C GLU A 30 102.32 -37.56 -24.64
N MET A 31 102.76 -37.83 -25.89
CA MET A 31 102.20 -37.24 -27.11
C MET A 31 100.74 -37.64 -27.32
N VAL A 32 100.43 -38.94 -27.26
CA VAL A 32 99.05 -39.45 -27.40
C VAL A 32 98.14 -38.88 -26.31
N LYS A 33 98.63 -38.81 -25.07
CA LYS A 33 97.89 -38.19 -23.97
C LYS A 33 97.62 -36.70 -24.21
N ALA A 34 98.60 -35.97 -24.74
CA ALA A 34 98.42 -34.55 -25.09
C ALA A 34 97.42 -34.37 -26.26
N GLU A 35 97.42 -35.26 -27.26
CA GLU A 35 96.42 -35.26 -28.34
C GLU A 35 95.02 -35.55 -27.80
N GLU A 36 94.85 -36.54 -26.93
CA GLU A 36 93.58 -36.84 -26.26
C GLU A 36 93.10 -35.65 -25.40
N ASP A 37 93.99 -35.03 -24.64
CA ASP A 37 93.68 -33.86 -23.80
C ASP A 37 93.28 -32.65 -24.66
N THR A 38 93.93 -32.42 -25.81
CA THR A 38 93.55 -31.32 -26.72
C THR A 38 92.21 -31.56 -27.39
N GLN A 39 91.92 -32.78 -27.84
CA GLN A 39 90.62 -33.14 -28.39
C GLN A 39 89.51 -33.01 -27.34
N PHE A 40 89.75 -33.50 -26.11
CA PHE A 40 88.81 -33.37 -25.00
C PHE A 40 88.52 -31.90 -24.68
N ASN A 41 89.55 -31.06 -24.59
CA ASN A 41 89.39 -29.63 -24.34
C ASN A 41 88.66 -28.91 -25.49
N TYR A 42 88.91 -29.29 -26.75
CA TYR A 42 88.19 -28.75 -27.90
C TYR A 42 86.70 -29.11 -27.86
N HIS A 43 86.37 -30.38 -27.61
CA HIS A 43 84.99 -30.82 -27.46
C HIS A 43 84.29 -30.14 -26.28
N ARG A 44 84.98 -30.01 -25.14
CA ARG A 44 84.46 -29.27 -23.98
C ARG A 44 84.19 -27.81 -24.31
N LYS A 45 85.10 -27.11 -24.99
CA LYS A 45 84.91 -25.72 -25.42
C LYS A 45 83.73 -25.58 -26.40
N LYS A 46 83.59 -26.52 -27.34
CA LYS A 46 82.47 -26.53 -28.30
C LYS A 46 81.13 -26.73 -27.57
N ASN A 47 81.07 -27.65 -26.60
CA ASN A 47 79.86 -27.89 -25.81
C ASN A 47 79.49 -26.67 -24.97
N ILE A 48 80.45 -26.06 -24.26
CA ILE A 48 80.21 -24.84 -23.48
C ILE A 48 79.73 -23.69 -24.39
N ALA A 49 80.25 -23.57 -25.61
CA ALA A 49 79.80 -22.57 -26.56
C ALA A 49 78.35 -22.81 -27.05
N ALA A 50 77.97 -24.08 -27.26
CA ALA A 50 76.60 -24.47 -27.59
C ALA A 50 75.64 -24.20 -26.42
N GLU A 51 75.98 -24.65 -25.21
CA GLU A 51 75.22 -24.38 -23.98
C GLU A 51 75.04 -22.88 -23.74
N ARG A 52 76.09 -22.07 -23.95
CA ARG A 52 75.99 -20.62 -23.83
C ARG A 52 75.05 -19.99 -24.86
N LYS A 53 75.00 -20.54 -26.08
CA LYS A 53 74.09 -20.07 -27.12
C LYS A 53 72.65 -20.44 -26.79
N GLU A 54 72.41 -21.67 -26.33
CA GLU A 54 71.10 -22.13 -25.87
C GLU A 54 70.61 -21.32 -24.67
N ALA A 55 71.43 -21.15 -23.63
CA ALA A 55 71.09 -20.33 -22.46
C ALA A 55 70.80 -18.86 -22.83
N LYS A 56 71.47 -18.32 -23.85
CA LYS A 56 71.17 -16.97 -24.36
C LYS A 56 69.80 -16.92 -25.04
N GLN A 57 69.45 -17.93 -25.84
CA GLN A 57 68.14 -18.03 -26.49
C GLN A 57 67.02 -18.21 -25.46
N GLU A 58 67.21 -19.07 -24.46
CA GLU A 58 66.27 -19.27 -23.36
C GLU A 58 66.05 -17.97 -22.57
N LYS A 59 67.12 -17.21 -22.30
CA LYS A 59 67.00 -15.90 -21.66
C LYS A 59 66.20 -14.91 -22.51
N GLU A 60 66.51 -14.81 -23.80
CA GLU A 60 65.78 -13.91 -24.71
C GLU A 60 64.30 -14.30 -24.86
N GLU A 61 63.99 -15.59 -24.82
CA GLU A 61 62.61 -16.09 -24.81
C GLU A 61 61.88 -15.78 -23.49
N ALA A 62 62.55 -15.97 -22.35
CA ALA A 62 62.00 -15.60 -21.04
C ALA A 62 61.75 -14.09 -20.93
N ASP A 63 62.69 -13.25 -21.39
CA ASP A 63 62.55 -11.80 -21.41
C ASP A 63 61.39 -11.36 -22.33
N ARG A 64 61.22 -12.00 -23.49
CA ARG A 64 60.07 -11.77 -24.39
C ARG A 64 58.75 -12.18 -23.75
N TYR A 65 58.70 -13.35 -23.14
CA TYR A 65 57.50 -13.84 -22.43
C TYR A 65 57.10 -12.88 -21.31
N GLN A 66 58.06 -12.39 -20.53
CA GLN A 66 57.79 -11.44 -19.45
C GLN A 66 57.22 -10.12 -19.98
N ARG A 67 57.78 -9.57 -21.07
CA ARG A 67 57.24 -8.36 -21.72
C ARG A 67 55.81 -8.56 -22.23
N LEU A 68 55.55 -9.66 -22.94
CA LEU A 68 54.20 -9.98 -23.44
C LEU A 68 53.20 -10.16 -22.29
N LYS A 69 53.63 -10.79 -21.20
CA LYS A 69 52.79 -10.94 -20.00
C LYS A 69 52.44 -9.59 -19.38
N ASP A 70 53.40 -8.68 -19.28
CA ASP A 70 53.17 -7.32 -18.78
C ASP A 70 52.25 -6.52 -19.71
N GLU A 71 52.38 -6.69 -21.04
CA GLU A 71 51.48 -6.09 -22.02
C GLU A 71 50.04 -6.61 -21.89
N VAL A 72 49.85 -7.93 -21.71
CA VAL A 72 48.52 -8.52 -21.48
C VAL A 72 47.89 -7.95 -20.20
N VAL A 73 48.66 -7.84 -19.11
CA VAL A 73 48.16 -7.25 -17.87
C VAL A 73 47.76 -5.79 -18.06
N ARG A 74 48.58 -4.99 -18.76
CA ARG A 74 48.25 -3.58 -19.07
C ARG A 74 46.98 -3.48 -19.93
N ALA A 75 46.85 -4.29 -20.97
CA ALA A 75 45.68 -4.32 -21.84
C ALA A 75 44.41 -4.76 -21.08
N GLN A 76 44.52 -5.74 -20.18
CA GLN A 76 43.43 -6.15 -19.31
C GLN A 76 42.98 -5.01 -18.39
N VAL A 77 43.93 -4.31 -17.75
CA VAL A 77 43.61 -3.14 -16.90
C VAL A 77 42.93 -2.05 -17.72
N GLN A 78 43.44 -1.72 -18.90
CA GLN A 78 42.81 -0.74 -19.79
C GLN A 78 41.40 -1.15 -20.21
N LEU A 79 41.17 -2.42 -20.53
CA LEU A 79 39.83 -2.91 -20.87
C LEU A 79 38.85 -2.77 -19.70
N GLN A 80 39.30 -3.05 -18.47
CA GLN A 80 38.43 -2.89 -17.30
C GLN A 80 38.15 -1.41 -17.01
N LEU A 81 39.15 -0.53 -17.13
CA LEU A 81 38.96 0.92 -16.98
C LEU A 81 38.02 1.46 -18.05
N PHE A 82 38.11 0.98 -19.29
CA PHE A 82 37.21 1.36 -20.38
C PHE A 82 35.76 0.95 -20.10
N LYS A 83 35.55 -0.28 -19.61
CA LYS A 83 34.22 -0.76 -19.20
C LYS A 83 33.67 0.08 -18.03
N LEU A 84 34.51 0.38 -17.03
CA LEU A 84 34.11 1.19 -15.89
C LEU A 84 33.69 2.59 -16.33
N TYR A 85 34.47 3.24 -17.18
CA TYR A 85 34.17 4.57 -17.72
C TYR A 85 32.81 4.60 -18.44
N HIS A 86 32.55 3.62 -19.31
CA HIS A 86 31.26 3.57 -20.03
C HIS A 86 30.08 3.30 -19.10
N ASN A 87 30.25 2.43 -18.10
CA ASN A 87 29.24 2.21 -17.07
C ASN A 87 28.96 3.48 -16.27
N GLU A 88 30.00 4.21 -15.85
CA GLU A 88 29.85 5.49 -15.12
C GLU A 88 29.14 6.55 -15.97
N ALA A 89 29.52 6.68 -17.25
CA ALA A 89 28.87 7.59 -18.18
C ALA A 89 27.39 7.24 -18.42
N GLU A 90 27.07 5.95 -18.51
CA GLU A 90 25.68 5.48 -18.68
C GLU A 90 24.86 5.72 -17.40
N ILE A 91 25.44 5.46 -16.21
CA ILE A 91 24.83 5.80 -14.92
C ILE A 91 24.54 7.30 -14.83
N GLU A 92 25.49 8.16 -15.22
CA GLU A 92 25.30 9.60 -15.16
C GLU A 92 24.18 10.06 -16.12
N LYS A 93 24.11 9.47 -17.31
CA LYS A 93 23.04 9.74 -18.29
C LYS A 93 21.67 9.31 -17.74
N LEU A 94 21.57 8.09 -17.21
CA LEU A 94 20.33 7.56 -16.62
C LEU A 94 19.89 8.39 -15.42
N ASN A 95 20.82 8.82 -14.56
CA ASN A 95 20.50 9.70 -13.43
C ASN A 95 19.97 11.06 -13.87
N LYS A 96 20.51 11.65 -14.95
CA LYS A 96 19.99 12.89 -15.54
C LYS A 96 18.57 12.70 -16.09
N GLU A 97 18.34 11.62 -16.83
CA GLU A 97 17.01 11.29 -17.37
C GLU A 97 15.99 11.05 -16.26
N LEU A 98 16.37 10.31 -15.22
CA LEU A 98 15.54 10.05 -14.05
C LEU A 98 15.23 11.35 -13.29
N GLY A 99 16.20 12.24 -13.14
CA GLY A 99 16.00 13.57 -12.56
C GLY A 99 15.02 14.44 -13.35
N LEU A 100 15.05 14.38 -14.69
CA LEU A 100 14.09 15.07 -15.56
C LEU A 100 12.69 14.48 -15.41
N LYS A 101 12.57 13.15 -15.43
CA LYS A 101 11.28 12.46 -15.27
C LYS A 101 10.65 12.72 -13.90
N ASN A 102 11.43 12.73 -12.83
CA ASN A 102 10.93 13.09 -11.50
C ASN A 102 10.41 14.53 -11.45
N ARG A 103 11.07 15.48 -12.12
CA ARG A 103 10.57 16.87 -12.21
C ARG A 103 9.26 16.97 -13.02
N GLU A 104 9.09 16.16 -14.06
CA GLU A 104 7.82 16.07 -14.80
C GLU A 104 6.71 15.52 -13.90
N ILE A 105 6.98 14.43 -13.17
CA ILE A 105 6.05 13.83 -12.21
C ILE A 105 5.64 14.84 -11.13
N ASP A 106 6.57 15.60 -10.57
CA ASP A 106 6.25 16.62 -9.56
C ASP A 106 5.42 17.77 -10.12
N LYS A 107 5.62 18.16 -11.39
CA LYS A 107 4.77 19.15 -12.06
C LYS A 107 3.36 18.61 -12.26
N ASP A 108 3.23 17.35 -12.64
CA ASP A 108 1.93 16.71 -12.87
C ASP A 108 1.17 16.49 -11.57
N LYS A 109 1.85 16.09 -10.48
CA LYS A 109 1.26 16.03 -9.13
C LYS A 109 0.72 17.39 -8.69
N LYS A 110 1.52 18.45 -8.81
CA LYS A 110 1.06 19.81 -8.47
C LYS A 110 -0.11 20.28 -9.34
N ARG A 111 -0.19 19.83 -10.60
CA ARG A 111 -1.34 20.11 -11.47
C ARG A 111 -2.57 19.33 -11.01
N MET A 112 -2.41 18.06 -10.66
CA MET A 112 -3.46 17.21 -10.14
C MET A 112 -4.05 17.81 -8.85
N ASP A 113 -3.21 18.19 -7.90
CA ASP A 113 -3.64 18.81 -6.63
C ASP A 113 -4.47 20.07 -6.87
N ARG A 114 -4.04 20.94 -7.80
CA ARG A 114 -4.79 22.15 -8.18
C ARG A 114 -6.15 21.83 -8.78
N VAL A 115 -6.21 20.84 -9.68
CA VAL A 115 -7.46 20.42 -10.31
C VAL A 115 -8.40 19.79 -9.28
N GLU A 116 -7.89 19.03 -8.31
CA GLU A 116 -8.69 18.49 -7.21
C GLU A 116 -9.28 19.58 -6.31
N ASP A 117 -8.49 20.61 -5.98
CA ASP A 117 -8.97 21.77 -5.22
C ASP A 117 -10.04 22.55 -5.99
N GLU A 118 -9.81 22.82 -7.29
CA GLU A 118 -10.81 23.46 -8.17
C GLU A 118 -12.10 22.62 -8.25
N LEU A 119 -12.00 21.30 -8.37
CA LEU A 119 -13.14 20.39 -8.42
C LEU A 119 -13.91 20.40 -7.09
N LYS A 120 -13.20 20.47 -5.96
CA LYS A 120 -13.81 20.56 -4.63
C LYS A 120 -14.59 21.87 -4.48
N ASP A 121 -14.04 22.98 -4.94
CA ASP A 121 -14.73 24.27 -4.89
C ASP A 121 -15.93 24.32 -5.84
N ARG A 122 -15.82 23.76 -7.05
CA ARG A 122 -16.97 23.63 -7.96
C ARG A 122 -18.07 22.71 -7.43
N LYS A 123 -17.72 21.64 -6.71
CA LYS A 123 -18.73 20.81 -6.01
C LYS A 123 -19.46 21.58 -4.92
N LYS A 124 -18.76 22.43 -4.15
CA LYS A 124 -19.41 23.30 -3.14
C LYS A 124 -20.36 24.30 -3.80
N GLU A 125 -19.94 24.94 -4.89
CA GLU A 125 -20.76 25.88 -5.65
C GLU A 125 -22.01 25.19 -6.22
N LEU A 126 -21.85 24.02 -6.83
CA LEU A 126 -22.96 23.21 -7.31
C LEU A 126 -23.95 22.86 -6.19
N GLY A 127 -23.43 22.51 -5.00
CA GLY A 127 -24.26 22.24 -3.83
C GLY A 127 -25.05 23.45 -3.34
N LYS A 128 -24.50 24.67 -3.47
CA LYS A 128 -25.24 25.91 -3.18
C LYS A 128 -26.33 26.16 -4.22
N MET A 129 -25.99 26.09 -5.50
CA MET A 129 -26.94 26.29 -6.60
C MET A 129 -28.10 25.29 -6.55
N MET A 130 -27.85 24.03 -6.20
CA MET A 130 -28.90 23.01 -6.03
C MET A 130 -29.88 23.35 -4.90
N ARG A 131 -29.38 23.91 -3.78
CA ARG A 131 -30.25 24.34 -2.67
C ARG A 131 -31.08 25.56 -3.05
N GLU A 132 -30.46 26.53 -3.74
CA GLU A 132 -31.15 27.70 -4.26
C GLU A 132 -32.23 27.30 -5.28
N GLN A 133 -31.92 26.36 -6.18
CA GLN A 133 -32.90 25.82 -7.13
C GLN A 133 -34.08 25.15 -6.40
N GLN A 134 -33.82 24.30 -5.41
CA GLN A 134 -34.90 23.65 -4.64
C GLN A 134 -35.77 24.67 -3.90
N GLN A 135 -35.17 25.72 -3.35
CA GLN A 135 -35.90 26.79 -2.69
C GLN A 135 -36.78 27.56 -3.68
N ILE A 136 -36.24 27.93 -4.84
CA ILE A 136 -36.99 28.61 -5.91
C ILE A 136 -38.12 27.71 -6.44
N GLU A 137 -37.89 26.42 -6.65
CA GLU A 137 -38.94 25.48 -7.07
C GLU A 137 -40.07 25.36 -6.05
N LYS A 138 -39.74 25.42 -4.75
CA LYS A 138 -40.73 25.43 -3.67
C LYS A 138 -41.56 26.71 -3.70
N GLU A 139 -40.89 27.87 -3.84
CA GLU A 139 -41.56 29.16 -3.96
C GLU A 139 -42.47 29.25 -5.20
N ILE A 140 -42.03 28.70 -6.35
CA ILE A 140 -42.85 28.59 -7.56
C ILE A 140 -44.11 27.76 -7.28
N LYS A 141 -43.98 26.59 -6.64
CA LYS A 141 -45.14 25.74 -6.30
C LYS A 141 -46.11 26.44 -5.34
N GLU A 142 -45.60 27.15 -4.35
CA GLU A 142 -46.42 27.94 -3.42
C GLU A 142 -47.18 29.05 -4.16
N LYS A 143 -46.49 29.81 -5.03
CA LYS A 143 -47.10 30.87 -5.83
C LYS A 143 -48.11 30.34 -6.84
N ASP A 144 -47.86 29.20 -7.48
CA ASP A 144 -48.81 28.53 -8.37
C ASP A 144 -50.06 28.07 -7.61
N SER A 145 -49.90 27.56 -6.39
CA SER A 145 -51.02 27.19 -5.52
C SER A 145 -51.87 28.41 -5.15
N GLU A 146 -51.24 29.51 -4.71
CA GLU A 146 -51.91 30.78 -4.43
C GLU A 146 -52.67 31.31 -5.67
N LEU A 147 -52.03 31.24 -6.85
CA LEU A 147 -52.61 31.71 -8.11
C LEU A 147 -53.81 30.84 -8.53
N ASN A 148 -53.70 29.52 -8.38
CA ASN A 148 -54.81 28.60 -8.63
C ASN A 148 -55.98 28.79 -7.66
N GLN A 149 -55.73 29.15 -6.40
CA GLN A 149 -56.79 29.50 -5.45
C GLN A 149 -57.46 30.85 -5.80
N LYS A 150 -56.69 31.84 -6.24
CA LYS A 150 -57.22 33.17 -6.61
C LYS A 150 -57.90 33.21 -7.98
N ARG A 151 -57.54 32.33 -8.92
CA ARG A 151 -58.14 32.25 -10.27
C ARG A 151 -59.68 32.14 -10.24
N PRO A 152 -60.30 31.21 -9.49
CA PRO A 152 -61.75 31.10 -9.40
C PRO A 152 -62.41 32.36 -8.81
N GLN A 153 -61.79 32.97 -7.80
CA GLN A 153 -62.30 34.20 -7.19
C GLN A 153 -62.24 35.37 -8.17
N TYR A 154 -61.15 35.48 -8.93
CA TYR A 154 -61.00 36.47 -10.00
C TYR A 154 -62.03 36.27 -11.11
N ILE A 155 -62.26 35.03 -11.57
CA ILE A 155 -63.27 34.72 -12.59
C ILE A 155 -64.66 35.12 -12.09
N LYS A 156 -65.04 34.73 -10.87
CA LYS A 156 -66.32 35.13 -10.25
C LYS A 156 -66.44 36.64 -10.10
N ALA A 157 -65.37 37.32 -9.65
CA ALA A 157 -65.37 38.78 -9.50
C ALA A 157 -65.49 39.48 -10.86
N LYS A 158 -64.82 38.97 -11.90
CA LYS A 158 -64.88 39.50 -13.27
C LYS A 158 -66.28 39.36 -13.86
N GLU A 159 -66.91 38.19 -13.74
CA GLU A 159 -68.30 37.98 -14.18
C GLU A 159 -69.28 38.86 -13.41
N ASN A 160 -69.18 38.89 -12.08
CA ASN A 160 -70.01 39.74 -11.24
C ASN A 160 -69.87 41.23 -11.59
N THR A 161 -68.64 41.69 -11.83
CA THR A 161 -68.37 43.07 -12.25
C THR A 161 -68.98 43.34 -13.62
N SER A 162 -68.82 42.43 -14.59
CA SER A 162 -69.47 42.54 -15.90
C SER A 162 -71.00 42.64 -15.78
N HIS A 163 -71.61 41.79 -14.96
CA HIS A 163 -73.06 41.84 -14.69
C HIS A 163 -73.49 43.15 -14.00
N LYS A 164 -72.73 43.64 -13.02
CA LYS A 164 -73.01 44.92 -12.35
C LYS A 164 -72.83 46.11 -13.28
N ILE A 165 -71.83 46.10 -14.16
CA ILE A 165 -71.65 47.14 -15.19
C ILE A 165 -72.86 47.16 -16.12
N LYS A 166 -73.29 46.01 -16.64
CA LYS A 166 -74.50 45.94 -17.50
C LYS A 166 -75.76 46.46 -16.77
N LYS A 167 -75.95 46.11 -15.50
CA LYS A 167 -77.06 46.65 -14.68
C LYS A 167 -76.93 48.16 -14.46
N LEU A 168 -75.73 48.66 -14.19
CA LEU A 168 -75.46 50.09 -14.01
C LEU A 168 -75.78 50.86 -15.29
N GLU A 169 -75.37 50.36 -16.46
CA GLU A 169 -75.70 50.97 -17.76
C GLU A 169 -77.21 51.01 -18.00
N ALA A 170 -77.92 49.92 -17.72
CA ALA A 170 -79.38 49.88 -17.80
C ALA A 170 -80.03 50.88 -16.82
N ALA A 171 -79.55 50.95 -15.58
CA ALA A 171 -80.03 51.89 -14.57
C ALA A 171 -79.72 53.35 -14.95
N LYS A 172 -78.55 53.65 -15.50
CA LYS A 172 -78.20 54.99 -16.03
C LYS A 172 -79.13 55.39 -17.17
N LYS A 173 -79.42 54.48 -18.10
CA LYS A 173 -80.35 54.73 -19.21
C LYS A 173 -81.77 54.98 -18.69
N SER A 174 -82.21 54.22 -17.69
CA SER A 174 -83.49 54.42 -17.01
C SER A 174 -83.54 55.77 -16.26
N LEU A 175 -82.49 56.11 -15.50
CA LEU A 175 -82.37 57.40 -14.81
C LEU A 175 -82.40 58.57 -15.78
N GLN A 176 -81.70 58.47 -16.91
CA GLN A 176 -81.70 59.50 -17.93
C GLN A 176 -83.10 59.72 -18.54
N ASN A 177 -83.86 58.64 -18.73
CA ASN A 177 -85.26 58.72 -19.14
C ASN A 177 -86.15 59.33 -18.05
N ALA A 178 -85.97 58.93 -16.80
CA ALA A 178 -86.71 59.49 -15.66
C ALA A 178 -86.40 60.99 -15.46
N GLN A 179 -85.15 61.41 -15.62
CA GLN A 179 -84.75 62.83 -15.58
C GLN A 179 -85.38 63.64 -16.71
N LYS A 180 -85.45 63.08 -17.93
CA LYS A 180 -86.18 63.73 -19.05
C LYS A 180 -87.67 63.90 -18.70
N GLN A 181 -88.29 62.87 -18.13
CA GLN A 181 -89.68 62.94 -17.68
C GLN A 181 -89.88 63.93 -16.53
N TYR A 182 -88.95 63.98 -15.56
CA TYR A 182 -88.97 64.93 -14.45
C TYR A 182 -88.87 66.37 -14.96
N LYS A 183 -87.94 66.67 -15.88
CA LYS A 183 -87.83 68.00 -16.49
C LYS A 183 -89.13 68.42 -17.18
N LYS A 184 -89.78 67.48 -17.90
CA LYS A 184 -91.09 67.74 -18.52
C LYS A 184 -92.15 68.06 -17.47
N ARG A 185 -92.30 67.20 -16.47
CA ARG A 185 -93.28 67.39 -15.38
C ARG A 185 -93.03 68.63 -14.53
N LYS A 186 -91.77 69.01 -14.32
CA LYS A 186 -91.42 70.26 -13.62
C LYS A 186 -91.86 71.48 -14.44
N GLY A 187 -91.69 71.44 -15.76
CA GLY A 187 -92.27 72.45 -16.65
C GLY A 187 -93.79 72.54 -16.51
N ASP A 188 -94.48 71.40 -16.54
CA ASP A 188 -95.94 71.34 -16.35
C ASP A 188 -96.35 71.89 -14.96
N MET A 189 -95.55 71.63 -13.90
CA MET A 189 -95.80 72.13 -12.54
C MET A 189 -95.62 73.65 -12.44
N ASP A 190 -94.55 74.20 -13.03
CA ASP A 190 -94.31 75.65 -13.04
C ASP A 190 -95.43 76.39 -13.82
N GLU A 191 -96.05 75.75 -14.82
CA GLU A 191 -97.25 76.25 -15.51
C GLU A 191 -98.49 76.23 -14.61
N LEU A 192 -98.78 75.09 -13.96
CA LEU A 192 -99.89 74.94 -13.01
C LEU A 192 -99.77 75.90 -11.80
N GLU A 193 -98.57 76.16 -11.31
CA GLU A 193 -98.34 77.06 -10.17
C GLU A 193 -98.63 78.52 -10.55
N LYS A 194 -98.33 78.92 -11.80
CA LYS A 194 -98.77 80.22 -12.34
C LYS A 194 -100.29 80.31 -12.47
N GLU A 195 -100.94 79.24 -12.92
CA GLU A 195 -102.41 79.19 -13.00
C GLU A 195 -103.04 79.31 -11.60
N MET A 196 -102.51 78.61 -10.61
CA MET A 196 -103.00 78.66 -9.23
C MET A 196 -102.85 80.06 -8.60
N LEU A 197 -101.70 80.71 -8.77
CA LEU A 197 -101.49 82.11 -8.35
C LEU A 197 -102.50 83.09 -8.97
N SER A 198 -102.93 82.83 -10.21
CA SER A 198 -103.97 83.64 -10.87
C SER A 198 -105.35 83.44 -10.25
N VAL A 199 -105.67 82.21 -9.84
CA VAL A 199 -106.95 81.85 -9.18
C VAL A 199 -107.00 82.37 -7.74
N GLU A 200 -105.89 82.33 -7.01
CA GLU A 200 -105.82 82.83 -5.62
C GLU A 200 -106.07 84.34 -5.53
N LYS A 201 -105.54 85.12 -6.48
CA LYS A 201 -105.83 86.57 -6.59
C LYS A 201 -107.30 86.83 -6.82
N ALA A 202 -107.93 86.08 -7.74
CA ALA A 202 -109.37 86.20 -8.01
C ALA A 202 -110.23 85.84 -6.79
N ARG A 203 -109.75 84.95 -5.91
CA ARG A 203 -110.45 84.60 -4.67
C ARG A 203 -110.35 85.73 -3.62
N GLN A 204 -109.19 86.34 -3.42
CA GLN A 204 -109.05 87.44 -2.45
C GLN A 204 -109.96 88.63 -2.80
N GLU A 205 -110.07 88.99 -4.09
CA GLU A 205 -111.00 90.01 -4.59
C GLU A 205 -112.48 89.68 -4.34
N PHE A 206 -112.82 88.41 -4.10
CA PHE A 206 -114.18 87.95 -3.81
C PHE A 206 -114.46 87.91 -2.29
N GLU A 207 -113.46 87.58 -1.47
CA GLU A 207 -113.58 87.56 0.00
C GLU A 207 -113.70 88.98 0.58
N GLU A 208 -112.96 89.96 0.06
CA GLU A 208 -113.10 91.38 0.48
C GLU A 208 -114.52 91.93 0.18
N ARG A 209 -115.15 91.47 -0.91
CA ARG A 209 -116.54 91.85 -1.25
C ARG A 209 -117.59 91.26 -0.30
N MET A 210 -117.29 90.15 0.37
CA MET A 210 -118.23 89.45 1.26
C MET A 210 -118.16 89.94 2.72
N GLU A 211 -117.04 90.55 3.14
CA GLU A 211 -116.87 91.08 4.50
C GLU A 211 -117.62 92.41 4.72
N GLU A 212 -117.96 93.16 3.66
CA GLU A 212 -118.78 94.38 3.77
C GLU A 212 -120.28 94.11 4.01
N GLU A 213 -120.80 92.95 3.62
CA GLU A 213 -122.25 92.65 3.65
C GLU A 213 -122.76 91.95 4.94
N SER A 214 -121.90 91.69 5.94
CA SER A 214 -122.25 90.77 7.05
C SER A 214 -122.59 91.38 8.43
N GLN A 215 -122.86 92.70 8.55
CA GLN A 215 -123.17 93.35 9.84
C GLN A 215 -124.63 93.77 10.11
N SER A 216 -125.65 93.27 9.40
CA SER A 216 -127.03 93.44 9.91
C SER A 216 -128.01 92.32 9.55
N GLN A 217 -128.56 91.75 10.63
CA GLN A 217 -129.78 90.97 10.80
C GLN A 217 -129.75 89.47 10.47
N GLY A 218 -129.90 88.70 11.55
CA GLY A 218 -130.13 87.26 11.52
C GLY A 218 -131.58 86.87 11.25
N ARG A 219 -131.73 85.66 10.72
CA ARG A 219 -132.88 84.78 10.87
C ARG A 219 -132.46 83.36 10.47
N ASP A 220 -133.17 82.38 11.02
CA ASP A 220 -133.01 80.94 10.83
C ASP A 220 -132.38 80.52 9.48
N LEU A 221 -131.31 79.74 9.54
CA LEU A 221 -130.71 79.09 8.37
C LEU A 221 -131.07 77.61 8.39
N THR A 222 -132.21 77.30 7.80
CA THR A 222 -132.33 76.07 7.01
C THR A 222 -131.15 76.07 6.04
N LEU A 223 -130.25 75.08 6.15
CA LEU A 223 -129.04 75.00 5.34
C LEU A 223 -129.40 75.05 3.85
N GLU A 224 -129.16 76.19 3.20
CA GLU A 224 -129.11 76.27 1.75
C GLU A 224 -127.97 75.39 1.24
N GLU A 225 -128.16 74.79 0.06
CA GLU A 225 -127.26 73.82 -0.59
C GLU A 225 -125.78 74.27 -0.63
N ASN A 226 -125.53 75.58 -0.57
CA ASN A 226 -124.21 76.20 -0.59
C ASN A 226 -123.41 76.05 0.72
N GLN A 227 -124.05 75.97 1.89
CA GLN A 227 -123.34 75.79 3.17
C GLN A 227 -122.95 74.32 3.41
N VAL A 228 -123.78 73.38 2.97
CA VAL A 228 -123.43 71.96 2.88
C VAL A 228 -122.25 71.75 1.91
N LYS A 229 -122.24 72.44 0.76
CA LYS A 229 -121.08 72.46 -0.15
C LYS A 229 -119.80 73.00 0.51
N LYS A 230 -119.87 74.01 1.39
CA LYS A 230 -118.70 74.55 2.12
C LYS A 230 -118.15 73.56 3.16
N TYR A 231 -119.02 72.85 3.87
CA TYR A 231 -118.62 71.74 4.76
C TYR A 231 -118.02 70.56 3.98
N HIS A 232 -118.60 70.18 2.84
CA HIS A 232 -118.02 69.15 1.96
C HIS A 232 -116.65 69.56 1.41
N ARG A 233 -116.44 70.84 1.06
CA ARG A 233 -115.12 71.36 0.65
C ARG A 233 -114.09 71.30 1.78
N LEU A 234 -114.44 71.73 2.99
CA LEU A 234 -113.52 71.67 4.14
C LEU A 234 -113.22 70.22 4.54
N LYS A 235 -114.20 69.32 4.44
CA LYS A 235 -114.03 67.88 4.61
C LYS A 235 -113.13 67.28 3.53
N GLU A 236 -113.26 67.71 2.27
CA GLU A 236 -112.34 67.35 1.19
C GLU A 236 -110.93 67.86 1.45
N GLU A 237 -110.76 69.08 1.96
CA GLU A 237 -109.46 69.66 2.26
C GLU A 237 -108.77 68.95 3.43
N ALA A 238 -109.52 68.64 4.50
CA ALA A 238 -109.06 67.80 5.60
C ALA A 238 -108.73 66.38 5.12
N SER A 239 -109.53 65.82 4.21
CA SER A 239 -109.27 64.51 3.61
C SER A 239 -108.03 64.52 2.72
N LYS A 240 -107.73 65.62 2.03
CA LYS A 240 -106.49 65.80 1.24
C LYS A 240 -105.27 65.88 2.14
N ARG A 241 -105.32 66.65 3.24
CA ARG A 241 -104.21 66.75 4.21
C ARG A 241 -104.00 65.44 4.99
N ALA A 242 -105.08 64.74 5.32
CA ALA A 242 -105.00 63.40 5.90
C ALA A 242 -104.40 62.40 4.92
N ALA A 243 -104.72 62.51 3.62
CA ALA A 243 -104.14 61.66 2.59
C ALA A 243 -102.64 61.94 2.37
N THR A 244 -102.18 63.19 2.44
CA THR A 244 -100.74 63.52 2.35
C THR A 244 -99.97 63.01 3.56
N LEU A 245 -100.49 63.20 4.78
CA LEU A 245 -99.88 62.66 6.00
C LEU A 245 -99.89 61.12 6.02
N ALA A 246 -100.95 60.49 5.51
CA ALA A 246 -100.99 59.04 5.34
C ALA A 246 -99.94 58.55 4.33
N GLN A 247 -99.73 59.26 3.23
CA GLN A 247 -98.65 58.96 2.27
C GLN A 247 -97.26 59.10 2.88
N GLU A 248 -97.02 60.14 3.69
CA GLU A 248 -95.74 60.34 4.39
C GLU A 248 -95.48 59.23 5.42
N LEU A 249 -96.52 58.84 6.18
CA LEU A 249 -96.43 57.74 7.13
C LEU A 249 -96.21 56.38 6.42
N GLU A 250 -96.82 56.18 5.25
CA GLU A 250 -96.60 54.99 4.43
C GLU A 250 -95.15 54.95 3.89
N LYS A 251 -94.59 56.10 3.48
CA LYS A 251 -93.18 56.22 3.11
C LYS A 251 -92.26 55.91 4.29
N PHE A 252 -92.54 56.47 5.47
CA PHE A 252 -91.74 56.23 6.68
C PHE A 252 -91.75 54.76 7.09
N ASN A 253 -92.91 54.10 7.01
CA ASN A 253 -93.02 52.66 7.28
C ASN A 253 -92.26 51.82 6.25
N ARG A 254 -92.23 52.22 4.97
CA ARG A 254 -91.42 51.55 3.95
C ARG A 254 -89.92 51.72 4.21
N ASP A 255 -89.49 52.91 4.62
CA ASP A 255 -88.09 53.19 4.95
C ASP A 255 -87.66 52.41 6.22
N GLN A 256 -88.50 52.39 7.27
CA GLN A 256 -88.26 51.59 8.48
C GLN A 256 -88.15 50.09 8.15
N LYS A 257 -89.03 49.57 7.28
CA LYS A 257 -88.98 48.17 6.87
C LYS A 257 -87.72 47.86 6.07
N ALA A 258 -87.28 48.76 5.21
CA ALA A 258 -86.03 48.61 4.46
C ALA A 258 -84.79 48.60 5.37
N ASP A 259 -84.77 49.44 6.42
CA ASP A 259 -83.69 49.44 7.41
C ASP A 259 -83.72 48.18 8.29
N GLN A 260 -84.90 47.67 8.65
CA GLN A 260 -85.06 46.41 9.37
C GLN A 260 -84.53 45.22 8.54
N ASP A 261 -84.92 45.14 7.26
CA ASP A 261 -84.41 44.11 6.35
C ASP A 261 -82.88 44.20 6.18
N ARG A 262 -82.31 45.41 6.24
CA ARG A 262 -80.86 45.62 6.21
C ARG A 262 -80.17 45.13 7.48
N LEU A 263 -80.77 45.38 8.65
CA LEU A 263 -80.27 44.89 9.94
C LEU A 263 -80.26 43.36 9.97
N ASP A 264 -81.37 42.73 9.59
CA ASP A 264 -81.52 41.27 9.54
C ASP A 264 -80.48 40.63 8.59
N LEU A 265 -80.18 41.29 7.47
CA LEU A 265 -79.14 40.83 6.54
C LEU A 265 -77.74 40.90 7.17
N GLU A 266 -77.42 41.98 7.88
CA GLU A 266 -76.12 42.12 8.58
C GLU A 266 -76.00 41.16 9.76
N GLU A 267 -77.08 40.90 10.51
CA GLU A 267 -77.07 39.85 11.55
C GLU A 267 -76.81 38.46 10.96
N ARG A 268 -77.43 38.11 9.83
CA ARG A 268 -77.15 36.85 9.14
C ARG A 268 -75.68 36.74 8.71
N LYS A 269 -75.11 37.82 8.17
CA LYS A 269 -73.68 37.85 7.81
C LYS A 269 -72.78 37.72 9.03
N LYS A 270 -73.13 38.37 10.15
CA LYS A 270 -72.39 38.25 11.41
C LYS A 270 -72.33 36.79 11.87
N VAL A 271 -73.48 36.10 11.92
CA VAL A 271 -73.56 34.69 12.31
C VAL A 271 -72.75 33.79 11.37
N GLU A 272 -72.83 34.01 10.05
CA GLU A 272 -72.05 33.25 9.08
C GLU A 272 -70.53 33.45 9.27
N THR A 273 -70.12 34.68 9.59
CA THR A 273 -68.71 35.03 9.82
C THR A 273 -68.20 34.42 11.13
N GLU A 274 -69.00 34.48 12.20
CA GLU A 274 -68.70 33.81 13.47
C GLU A 274 -68.56 32.29 13.31
N ALA A 275 -69.41 31.66 12.49
CA ALA A 275 -69.30 30.24 12.17
C ALA A 275 -67.98 29.91 11.44
N LYS A 276 -67.58 30.75 10.46
CA LYS A 276 -66.29 30.61 9.76
C LYS A 276 -65.10 30.78 10.70
N ILE A 277 -65.16 31.75 11.62
CA ILE A 277 -64.11 31.96 12.64
C ILE A 277 -64.00 30.72 13.52
N LYS A 278 -65.11 30.17 14.02
CA LYS A 278 -65.11 28.94 14.82
C LYS A 278 -64.56 27.74 14.06
N GLN A 279 -64.82 27.63 12.76
CA GLN A 279 -64.23 26.59 11.92
C GLN A 279 -62.72 26.76 11.80
N LYS A 280 -62.23 27.98 11.51
CA LYS A 280 -60.79 28.27 11.41
C LYS A 280 -60.05 28.06 12.71
N LEU A 281 -60.65 28.39 13.86
CA LEU A 281 -60.05 28.10 15.17
C LEU A 281 -59.85 26.59 15.38
N ARG A 282 -60.82 25.75 15.00
CA ARG A 282 -60.67 24.28 15.07
C ARG A 282 -59.56 23.76 14.15
N GLU A 283 -59.48 24.26 12.92
CA GLU A 283 -58.39 23.91 11.99
C GLU A 283 -57.01 24.30 12.55
N ILE A 284 -56.90 25.47 13.20
CA ILE A 284 -55.65 25.90 13.85
C ILE A 284 -55.28 24.94 14.98
N GLU A 285 -56.23 24.56 15.82
CA GLU A 285 -56.01 23.67 16.96
C GLU A 285 -55.61 22.25 16.52
N GLU A 286 -56.22 21.72 15.45
CA GLU A 286 -55.81 20.45 14.84
C GLU A 286 -54.41 20.51 14.24
N ASN A 287 -54.07 21.62 13.57
CA ASN A 287 -52.75 21.82 13.00
C ASN A 287 -51.68 21.97 14.10
N GLN A 288 -51.99 22.65 15.22
CA GLN A 288 -51.09 22.74 16.37
C GLN A 288 -50.79 21.36 16.97
N LYS A 289 -51.83 20.53 17.20
CA LYS A 289 -51.64 19.13 17.65
C LYS A 289 -50.81 18.30 16.67
N ARG A 290 -50.91 18.58 15.38
CA ARG A 290 -50.11 17.90 14.35
C ARG A 290 -48.65 18.36 14.36
N ILE A 291 -48.40 19.64 14.60
CA ILE A 291 -47.05 20.19 14.76
C ILE A 291 -46.40 19.57 16.00
N GLU A 292 -47.07 19.55 17.15
CA GLU A 292 -46.55 18.95 18.39
C GLU A 292 -46.14 17.48 18.18
N LYS A 293 -46.99 16.68 17.52
CA LYS A 293 -46.67 15.27 17.20
C LYS A 293 -45.48 15.14 16.25
N LEU A 294 -45.35 16.04 15.27
CA LEU A 294 -44.20 16.03 14.35
C LEU A 294 -42.92 16.47 15.08
N GLU A 295 -43.00 17.41 16.02
CA GLU A 295 -41.88 17.82 16.85
C GLU A 295 -41.39 16.69 17.76
N GLU A 296 -42.30 15.95 18.41
CA GLU A 296 -41.97 14.74 19.18
C GLU A 296 -41.32 13.65 18.29
N TYR A 297 -41.85 13.43 17.09
CA TYR A 297 -41.27 12.49 16.13
C TYR A 297 -39.86 12.91 15.68
N ILE A 298 -39.64 14.20 15.42
CA ILE A 298 -38.32 14.73 15.07
C ILE A 298 -37.36 14.59 16.25
N ALA A 299 -37.80 14.87 17.47
CA ALA A 299 -36.98 14.74 18.67
C ALA A 299 -36.51 13.29 18.90
N THR A 300 -37.45 12.34 18.83
CA THR A 300 -37.15 10.90 18.98
C THR A 300 -36.27 10.35 17.85
N SER A 301 -36.49 10.79 16.61
CA SER A 301 -35.64 10.42 15.47
C SER A 301 -34.22 10.98 15.61
N LYS A 302 -34.06 12.24 16.04
CA LYS A 302 -32.74 12.84 16.32
C LYS A 302 -31.98 12.09 17.41
N GLN A 303 -32.67 11.74 18.50
CA GLN A 303 -32.06 10.98 19.59
C GLN A 303 -31.60 9.59 19.12
N SER A 304 -32.43 8.89 18.33
CA SER A 304 -32.06 7.60 17.74
C SER A 304 -30.88 7.72 16.78
N LEU A 305 -30.81 8.80 15.99
CA LEU A 305 -29.69 9.06 15.08
C LEU A 305 -28.39 9.34 15.84
N GLU A 306 -28.43 10.10 16.93
CA GLU A 306 -27.27 10.34 17.80
C GLU A 306 -26.77 9.05 18.46
N GLU A 307 -27.68 8.20 18.94
CA GLU A 307 -27.31 6.90 19.53
C GLU A 307 -26.66 5.97 18.50
N GLN A 308 -27.21 5.89 17.27
CA GLN A 308 -26.61 5.10 16.19
C GLN A 308 -25.24 5.66 15.77
N LYS A 309 -25.05 6.98 15.73
CA LYS A 309 -23.74 7.59 15.47
C LYS A 309 -22.72 7.26 16.55
N ARG A 310 -23.13 7.26 17.82
CA ARG A 310 -22.25 6.88 18.94
C ARG A 310 -21.81 5.42 18.81
N LEU A 311 -22.76 4.50 18.58
CA LEU A 311 -22.49 3.08 18.37
C LEU A 311 -21.59 2.83 17.15
N GLU A 312 -21.81 3.54 16.04
CA GLU A 312 -20.94 3.44 14.86
C GLU A 312 -19.50 3.88 15.19
N GLY A 313 -19.33 4.94 15.99
CA GLY A 313 -18.02 5.39 16.46
C GLY A 313 -17.32 4.35 17.33
N GLU A 314 -18.02 3.84 18.36
CA GLU A 314 -17.50 2.81 19.28
C GLU A 314 -17.06 1.54 18.53
N LEU A 315 -17.90 1.04 17.61
CA LEU A 315 -17.59 -0.15 16.79
C LEU A 315 -16.43 0.11 15.81
N THR A 316 -16.29 1.33 15.29
CA THR A 316 -15.18 1.69 14.39
C THR A 316 -13.85 1.65 15.15
N GLU A 317 -13.81 2.21 16.37
CA GLU A 317 -12.62 2.16 17.23
C GLU A 317 -12.27 0.72 17.62
N GLU A 318 -13.27 -0.11 17.97
CA GLU A 318 -13.05 -1.51 18.32
C GLU A 318 -12.46 -2.30 17.14
N VAL A 319 -12.97 -2.08 15.92
CA VAL A 319 -12.45 -2.70 14.69
C VAL A 319 -11.00 -2.27 14.42
N GLU A 320 -10.65 -0.99 14.63
CA GLU A 320 -9.27 -0.53 14.48
C GLU A 320 -8.33 -1.17 15.50
N LEU A 321 -8.72 -1.22 16.78
CA LEU A 321 -7.95 -1.86 17.84
C LEU A 321 -7.74 -3.34 17.56
N ALA A 322 -8.79 -4.05 17.14
CA ALA A 322 -8.72 -5.47 16.78
C ALA A 322 -7.77 -5.70 15.59
N LYS A 323 -7.78 -4.84 14.56
CA LYS A 323 -6.84 -4.92 13.43
C LYS A 323 -5.38 -4.75 13.88
N ARG A 324 -5.09 -3.71 14.67
CA ARG A 324 -3.73 -3.48 15.20
C ARG A 324 -3.24 -4.68 16.01
N ARG A 325 -4.11 -5.26 16.83
CA ARG A 325 -3.76 -6.43 17.65
C ARG A 325 -3.50 -7.69 16.80
N ILE A 326 -4.24 -7.88 15.71
CA ILE A 326 -3.99 -8.97 14.75
C ILE A 326 -2.62 -8.78 14.08
N ASP A 327 -2.25 -7.56 13.68
CA ASP A 327 -0.95 -7.28 13.07
C ASP A 327 0.22 -7.54 14.03
N GLU A 328 0.08 -7.18 15.31
CA GLU A 328 1.06 -7.51 16.35
C GLU A 328 1.25 -9.02 16.50
N ILE A 329 0.15 -9.77 16.64
CA ILE A 329 0.20 -11.22 16.81
C ILE A 329 0.72 -11.93 15.56
N ASN A 330 0.43 -11.42 14.36
CA ASN A 330 1.00 -11.96 13.12
C ASN A 330 2.52 -11.76 13.06
N LYS A 331 3.03 -10.62 13.57
CA LYS A 331 4.48 -10.41 13.69
C LYS A 331 5.11 -11.39 14.69
N GLU A 332 4.49 -11.57 15.85
CA GLU A 332 4.92 -12.57 16.84
C GLU A 332 4.91 -13.98 16.24
N LEU A 333 3.85 -14.35 15.52
CA LEU A 333 3.72 -15.65 14.85
C LEU A 333 4.86 -15.88 13.85
N ASN A 334 5.17 -14.90 13.01
CA ASN A 334 6.24 -15.00 12.02
C ASN A 334 7.61 -15.19 12.69
N GLN A 335 7.89 -14.45 13.77
CA GLN A 335 9.14 -14.60 14.53
C GLN A 335 9.26 -15.98 15.16
N VAL A 336 8.17 -16.50 15.76
CA VAL A 336 8.17 -17.85 16.34
C VAL A 336 8.35 -18.90 15.25
N MET A 337 7.74 -18.76 14.07
CA MET A 337 7.90 -19.68 12.95
C MET A 337 9.33 -19.72 12.41
N GLU A 338 9.98 -18.57 12.24
CA GLU A 338 11.37 -18.47 11.77
C GLU A 338 12.33 -19.19 12.74
N GLN A 339 12.21 -18.88 14.04
CA GLN A 339 13.03 -19.51 15.09
C GLN A 339 12.79 -21.02 15.22
N LEU A 340 11.60 -21.50 14.86
CA LEU A 340 11.27 -22.93 14.86
C LEU A 340 11.78 -23.61 13.59
N GLY A 341 11.83 -22.88 12.46
CA GLY A 341 12.50 -23.31 11.23
C GLY A 341 13.98 -23.58 11.47
N ASP A 342 14.69 -22.62 12.08
CA ASP A 342 16.11 -22.76 12.42
C ASP A 342 16.35 -23.94 13.37
N ALA A 343 15.59 -24.00 14.48
CA ALA A 343 15.71 -25.09 15.45
C ALA A 343 15.38 -26.48 14.87
N ARG A 344 14.57 -26.55 13.81
CA ARG A 344 14.24 -27.82 13.12
C ARG A 344 15.39 -28.28 12.21
N ILE A 345 16.07 -27.35 11.55
CA ILE A 345 17.27 -27.62 10.75
C ILE A 345 18.38 -28.14 11.68
N ASP A 346 18.61 -27.44 12.80
CA ASP A 346 19.60 -27.83 13.81
C ASP A 346 19.31 -29.22 14.41
N ARG A 347 18.01 -29.53 14.64
CA ARG A 347 17.59 -30.86 15.12
C ARG A 347 17.86 -31.97 14.10
N GLN A 348 17.61 -31.71 12.82
CA GLN A 348 17.85 -32.70 11.77
C GLN A 348 19.34 -32.95 11.57
N GLU A 349 20.16 -31.90 11.63
CA GLU A 349 21.61 -32.01 11.57
C GLU A 349 22.19 -32.73 12.80
N SER A 350 21.72 -32.40 14.00
CA SER A 350 22.12 -33.08 15.24
C SER A 350 21.75 -34.56 15.27
N SER A 351 20.53 -34.92 14.84
CA SER A 351 20.10 -36.33 14.76
C SER A 351 20.90 -37.12 13.71
N ARG A 352 21.25 -36.49 12.59
CA ARG A 352 22.10 -37.05 11.55
C ARG A 352 23.51 -37.33 12.09
N GLN A 353 24.08 -36.38 12.82
CA GLN A 353 25.39 -36.53 13.49
C GLN A 353 25.39 -37.64 14.54
N GLN A 354 24.33 -37.77 15.34
CA GLN A 354 24.18 -38.83 16.35
C GLN A 354 24.13 -40.21 15.69
N ARG A 355 23.32 -40.38 14.64
CA ARG A 355 23.22 -41.65 13.91
C ARG A 355 24.56 -42.05 13.26
N LYS A 356 25.32 -41.08 12.76
CA LYS A 356 26.69 -41.29 12.24
C LYS A 356 27.61 -41.84 13.33
N ALA A 357 27.57 -41.25 14.53
CA ALA A 357 28.35 -41.70 15.68
C ALA A 357 27.94 -43.10 16.18
N GLU A 358 26.64 -43.40 16.25
CA GLU A 358 26.12 -44.72 16.66
C GLU A 358 26.56 -45.85 15.71
N ILE A 359 26.52 -45.58 14.39
CA ILE A 359 26.99 -46.54 13.39
C ILE A 359 28.51 -46.73 13.51
N MET A 360 29.27 -45.65 13.75
CA MET A 360 30.72 -45.71 13.98
C MET A 360 31.07 -46.56 15.22
N ASP A 361 30.37 -46.37 16.33
CA ASP A 361 30.56 -47.18 17.54
C ASP A 361 30.18 -48.64 17.31
N SER A 362 29.16 -48.89 16.47
CA SER A 362 28.73 -50.24 16.11
C SER A 362 29.79 -50.97 15.28
N ILE A 363 30.35 -50.35 14.24
CA ILE A 363 31.42 -50.97 13.43
C ILE A 363 32.69 -51.20 14.24
N LYS A 364 33.04 -50.29 15.17
CA LYS A 364 34.18 -50.45 16.07
C LYS A 364 33.99 -51.62 17.06
N ARG A 365 32.75 -51.90 17.45
CA ARG A 365 32.39 -53.03 18.31
C ARG A 365 32.32 -54.37 17.56
N LEU A 366 31.87 -54.34 16.29
CA LEU A 366 31.79 -55.52 15.42
C LEU A 366 33.17 -56.04 15.00
N TYR A 367 34.13 -55.13 14.76
CA TYR A 367 35.49 -55.46 14.34
C TYR A 367 36.53 -54.87 15.31
N PRO A 368 36.59 -55.35 16.57
CA PRO A 368 37.48 -54.81 17.58
C PRO A 368 38.94 -55.09 17.20
N GLY A 369 39.79 -54.06 17.31
CA GLY A 369 41.21 -54.14 16.93
C GLY A 369 41.49 -53.96 15.44
N SER A 370 40.48 -54.10 14.58
CA SER A 370 40.59 -53.91 13.12
C SER A 370 40.09 -52.54 12.68
N VAL A 371 39.18 -51.91 13.43
CA VAL A 371 38.73 -50.52 13.21
C VAL A 371 39.33 -49.60 14.28
N TYR A 372 40.26 -48.73 13.87
CA TYR A 372 40.99 -47.87 14.81
C TYR A 372 40.15 -46.65 15.22
N GLY A 373 39.48 -46.00 14.27
CA GLY A 373 38.75 -44.76 14.50
C GLY A 373 38.80 -43.83 13.30
N ARG A 374 38.18 -42.65 13.42
CA ARG A 374 38.37 -41.58 12.43
C ARG A 374 39.70 -40.89 12.66
N LEU A 375 40.24 -40.30 11.60
CA LEU A 375 41.52 -39.61 11.65
C LEU A 375 41.53 -38.44 12.66
N ILE A 376 40.39 -37.75 12.86
CA ILE A 376 40.21 -36.73 13.91
C ILE A 376 40.36 -37.26 15.34
N ASP A 377 39.98 -38.51 15.57
CA ASP A 377 40.01 -39.12 16.90
C ASP A 377 41.42 -39.68 17.22
N LEU A 378 42.26 -39.86 16.18
CA LEU A 378 43.54 -40.56 16.24
C LEU A 378 44.76 -39.64 16.07
N CYS A 379 44.55 -38.37 15.70
CA CYS A 379 45.64 -37.42 15.56
C CYS A 379 45.27 -36.00 16.02
N GLN A 380 46.27 -35.27 16.52
CA GLN A 380 46.10 -33.92 17.03
C GLN A 380 47.29 -33.04 16.63
N PRO A 381 47.08 -31.77 16.22
CA PRO A 381 48.17 -30.84 15.98
C PRO A 381 49.02 -30.63 17.24
N THR A 382 50.34 -30.56 17.07
CA THR A 382 51.32 -30.32 18.15
C THR A 382 51.13 -28.96 18.84
N GLN A 383 50.70 -27.94 18.10
CA GLN A 383 50.47 -26.57 18.60
C GLN A 383 49.16 -26.03 18.05
N LYS A 384 48.43 -25.26 18.86
CA LYS A 384 47.12 -24.67 18.50
C LYS A 384 47.18 -23.83 17.23
N LYS A 385 48.29 -23.12 16.99
CA LYS A 385 48.48 -22.29 15.78
C LYS A 385 48.38 -23.07 14.48
N TYR A 386 48.73 -24.36 14.48
CA TYR A 386 48.68 -25.20 13.28
C TYR A 386 47.30 -25.83 13.05
N GLN A 387 46.34 -25.66 13.96
CA GLN A 387 45.04 -26.33 13.90
C GLN A 387 44.31 -26.04 12.60
N ILE A 388 44.19 -24.76 12.22
CA ILE A 388 43.50 -24.34 10.99
C ILE A 388 44.19 -24.91 9.75
N ALA A 389 45.52 -24.83 9.69
CA ALA A 389 46.32 -25.35 8.59
C ALA A 389 46.21 -26.89 8.46
N VAL A 390 46.26 -27.62 9.57
CA VAL A 390 46.09 -29.07 9.61
C VAL A 390 44.69 -29.47 9.18
N THR A 391 43.65 -28.81 9.71
CA THR A 391 42.25 -29.03 9.31
C THR A 391 42.07 -28.83 7.81
N LYS A 392 42.69 -27.79 7.23
CA LYS A 392 42.60 -27.53 5.79
C LYS A 392 43.31 -28.59 4.94
N VAL A 393 44.48 -29.08 5.40
CA VAL A 393 45.26 -30.08 4.65
C VAL A 393 44.61 -31.46 4.70
N LEU A 394 44.08 -31.86 5.85
CA LEU A 394 43.36 -33.11 6.04
C LEU A 394 42.00 -33.05 5.35
N GLY A 395 41.27 -31.94 5.47
CA GLY A 395 39.99 -31.72 4.81
C GLY A 395 39.02 -32.88 5.02
N LYS A 396 38.53 -33.48 3.93
CA LYS A 396 37.63 -34.65 3.98
C LYS A 396 38.24 -35.88 4.65
N ASN A 397 39.57 -36.00 4.68
CA ASN A 397 40.25 -37.11 5.32
C ASN A 397 40.18 -37.05 6.86
N MET A 398 39.69 -35.95 7.44
CA MET A 398 39.44 -35.85 8.88
C MET A 398 38.39 -36.87 9.35
N ASP A 399 37.30 -37.01 8.59
CA ASP A 399 36.24 -37.98 8.86
C ASP A 399 36.57 -39.39 8.36
N ALA A 400 37.70 -39.60 7.67
CA ALA A 400 38.05 -40.90 7.12
C ALA A 400 38.37 -41.90 8.25
N ILE A 401 37.78 -43.08 8.17
CA ILE A 401 37.90 -44.17 9.15
C ILE A 401 39.11 -45.04 8.79
N ILE A 402 40.04 -45.19 9.72
CA ILE A 402 41.24 -46.00 9.54
C ILE A 402 40.95 -47.44 9.97
N VAL A 403 41.24 -48.39 9.07
CA VAL A 403 41.05 -49.84 9.30
C VAL A 403 42.33 -50.61 9.01
N ASP A 404 42.44 -51.81 9.57
CA ASP A 404 43.61 -52.67 9.41
C ASP A 404 43.79 -53.19 7.97
N SER A 405 42.70 -53.65 7.35
CA SER A 405 42.68 -54.38 6.09
C SER A 405 41.61 -53.92 5.12
N GLU A 406 41.85 -54.13 3.83
CA GLU A 406 40.87 -53.87 2.75
C GLU A 406 39.58 -54.68 2.95
N LYS A 407 39.70 -55.90 3.46
CA LYS A 407 38.57 -56.77 3.79
C LYS A 407 37.68 -56.15 4.87
N THR A 408 38.27 -55.72 6.01
CA THR A 408 37.51 -55.05 7.07
C THR A 408 36.81 -53.79 6.55
N GLY A 409 37.47 -53.04 5.66
CA GLY A 409 36.88 -51.88 5.00
C GLY A 409 35.62 -52.23 4.20
N ARG A 410 35.67 -53.27 3.36
CA ARG A 410 34.50 -53.76 2.60
C ARG A 410 33.37 -54.21 3.51
N ASP A 411 33.69 -54.94 4.57
CA ASP A 411 32.71 -55.46 5.53
C ASP A 411 32.02 -54.31 6.31
N CYS A 412 32.76 -53.26 6.68
CA CYS A 412 32.21 -52.06 7.29
C CYS A 412 31.31 -51.28 6.30
N ILE A 413 31.70 -51.15 5.04
CA ILE A 413 30.87 -50.52 4.00
C ILE A 413 29.55 -51.28 3.82
N GLN A 414 29.60 -52.61 3.80
CA GLN A 414 28.42 -53.45 3.68
C GLN A 414 27.49 -53.26 4.89
N TYR A 415 28.04 -53.23 6.11
CA TYR A 415 27.27 -52.94 7.32
C TYR A 415 26.59 -51.56 7.28
N ILE A 416 27.31 -50.51 6.85
CA ILE A 416 26.74 -49.17 6.70
C ILE A 416 25.58 -49.16 5.70
N LYS A 417 25.71 -49.88 4.57
CA LYS A 417 24.62 -50.00 3.59
C LYS A 417 23.39 -50.70 4.18
N GLU A 418 23.58 -51.75 4.96
CA GLU A 418 22.50 -52.48 5.64
C GLU A 418 21.78 -51.59 6.67
N GLN A 419 22.52 -50.78 7.42
CA GLN A 419 21.97 -49.81 8.38
C GLN A 419 21.43 -48.53 7.73
N ARG A 420 21.51 -48.44 6.39
CA ARG A 420 21.17 -47.24 5.60
C ARG A 420 21.86 -45.98 6.14
N GLY A 421 23.10 -46.14 6.59
CA GLY A 421 23.96 -45.07 7.03
C GLY A 421 24.53 -44.26 5.86
N GLU A 422 25.18 -43.16 6.17
CA GLU A 422 25.81 -42.32 5.17
C GLU A 422 27.10 -42.92 4.62
N PRO A 423 27.46 -42.63 3.36
CA PRO A 423 28.72 -43.09 2.79
C PRO A 423 29.92 -42.51 3.54
N GLU A 424 30.70 -43.38 4.19
CA GLU A 424 31.97 -43.03 4.84
C GLU A 424 33.17 -43.42 3.98
N THR A 425 34.30 -42.76 4.21
CA THR A 425 35.58 -43.10 3.55
C THR A 425 36.43 -43.95 4.48
N PHE A 426 36.94 -45.07 3.99
CA PHE A 426 37.80 -45.99 4.74
C PHE A 426 39.23 -45.99 4.21
N LEU A 427 40.21 -46.03 5.10
CA LEU A 427 41.64 -46.07 4.80
C LEU A 427 42.26 -47.38 5.34
N PRO A 428 42.36 -48.44 4.51
CA PRO A 428 42.93 -49.73 4.91
C PRO A 428 44.46 -49.73 4.92
N LEU A 429 45.09 -49.96 6.08
CA LEU A 429 46.55 -49.82 6.26
C LEU A 429 47.41 -50.84 5.50
N ASP A 430 46.86 -52.00 5.15
CA ASP A 430 47.51 -53.03 4.34
C ASP A 430 47.60 -52.63 2.86
N TYR A 431 46.55 -52.02 2.33
CA TYR A 431 46.35 -51.74 0.90
C TYR A 431 46.61 -50.26 0.53
N LEU A 432 46.70 -49.36 1.52
CA LEU A 432 46.90 -47.94 1.28
C LEU A 432 48.29 -47.67 0.67
N GLU A 433 48.28 -47.27 -0.59
CA GLU A 433 49.50 -46.90 -1.31
C GLU A 433 49.94 -45.49 -0.91
N VAL A 434 51.16 -45.39 -0.37
CA VAL A 434 51.74 -44.12 0.07
C VAL A 434 53.15 -43.96 -0.44
N LYS A 435 53.48 -42.72 -0.83
CA LYS A 435 54.85 -42.34 -1.13
C LYS A 435 55.57 -42.01 0.17
N PRO A 436 56.80 -42.51 0.40
CA PRO A 436 57.61 -42.09 1.53
C PRO A 436 57.75 -40.57 1.57
N THR A 437 57.71 -40.02 2.78
CA THR A 437 57.89 -38.59 3.02
C THR A 437 59.28 -38.17 2.57
N ASP A 438 59.38 -37.13 1.75
CA ASP A 438 60.66 -36.64 1.24
C ASP A 438 61.40 -35.85 2.32
N GLU A 439 62.49 -36.42 2.83
CA GLU A 439 63.28 -35.83 3.92
C GLU A 439 63.95 -34.51 3.52
N LYS A 440 64.23 -34.30 2.23
CA LYS A 440 64.83 -33.05 1.74
C LYS A 440 63.92 -31.85 1.99
N LEU A 441 62.61 -32.07 2.06
CA LEU A 441 61.64 -31.01 2.34
C LEU A 441 61.67 -30.52 3.78
N ARG A 442 62.34 -31.24 4.70
CA ARG A 442 62.56 -30.78 6.08
C ARG A 442 63.64 -29.69 6.18
N GLU A 443 64.53 -29.61 5.19
CA GLU A 443 65.61 -28.61 5.15
C GLU A 443 65.16 -27.27 4.56
N LEU A 444 63.92 -27.18 4.04
CA LEU A 444 63.36 -25.95 3.49
C LEU A 444 63.16 -24.89 4.58
N LYS A 445 63.95 -23.81 4.50
CA LYS A 445 63.83 -22.66 5.41
C LYS A 445 62.48 -21.96 5.22
N GLY A 446 61.75 -21.75 6.32
CA GLY A 446 60.46 -21.04 6.31
C GLY A 446 59.21 -21.91 6.18
N ALA A 447 59.37 -23.24 6.05
CA ALA A 447 58.26 -24.19 6.04
C ALA A 447 58.58 -25.44 6.86
N LYS A 448 57.54 -26.14 7.31
CA LYS A 448 57.64 -27.47 7.94
C LYS A 448 56.70 -28.44 7.25
N LEU A 449 57.01 -29.73 7.26
CA LEU A 449 56.06 -30.73 6.79
C LEU A 449 54.85 -30.81 7.72
N VAL A 450 53.66 -30.92 7.13
CA VAL A 450 52.41 -30.99 7.89
C VAL A 450 52.36 -32.26 8.76
N ILE A 451 52.94 -33.36 8.30
CA ILE A 451 53.02 -34.61 9.08
C ILE A 451 53.86 -34.47 10.35
N ASP A 452 54.88 -33.59 10.36
CA ASP A 452 55.77 -33.37 11.51
C ASP A 452 55.13 -32.45 12.56
N VAL A 453 54.06 -31.72 12.20
CA VAL A 453 53.30 -30.88 13.15
C VAL A 453 52.05 -31.59 13.71
N ILE A 454 51.83 -32.85 13.38
CA ILE A 454 50.73 -33.69 13.86
C ILE A 454 51.27 -34.79 14.78
N ARG A 455 50.71 -34.93 15.98
CA ARG A 455 50.90 -36.08 16.86
C ARG A 455 49.81 -37.09 16.56
N TYR A 456 50.14 -38.38 16.58
CA TYR A 456 49.18 -39.44 16.28
C TYR A 456 49.47 -40.69 17.08
N GLU A 457 48.40 -41.41 17.41
CA GLU A 457 48.43 -42.65 18.18
C GLU A 457 47.33 -43.57 17.61
N PRO A 458 47.61 -44.84 17.29
CA PRO A 458 48.86 -45.58 17.47
C PRO A 458 49.89 -45.44 16.32
N PRO A 459 51.18 -45.81 16.51
CA PRO A 459 52.25 -45.60 15.51
C PRO A 459 52.04 -46.23 14.13
N HIS A 460 51.29 -47.33 14.04
CA HIS A 460 51.05 -48.03 12.77
C HIS A 460 50.11 -47.27 11.81
N ILE A 461 49.40 -46.23 12.28
CA ILE A 461 48.56 -45.38 11.41
C ILE A 461 49.38 -44.35 10.60
N LYS A 462 50.71 -44.35 10.74
CA LYS A 462 51.62 -43.45 10.01
C LYS A 462 51.34 -43.44 8.50
N LYS A 463 51.00 -44.58 7.89
CA LYS A 463 50.63 -44.65 6.46
C LYS A 463 49.39 -43.80 6.16
N ALA A 464 48.35 -43.84 6.99
CA ALA A 464 47.15 -43.03 6.80
C ALA A 464 47.45 -41.52 6.81
N LEU A 465 48.37 -41.07 7.67
CA LEU A 465 48.82 -39.68 7.67
C LEU A 465 49.73 -39.34 6.47
N GLN A 466 50.58 -40.25 6.03
CA GLN A 466 51.36 -40.07 4.81
C GLN A 466 50.45 -39.94 3.57
N TYR A 467 49.32 -40.66 3.55
CA TYR A 467 48.30 -40.49 2.52
C TYR A 467 47.60 -39.12 2.62
N ALA A 468 47.07 -38.79 3.80
CA ALA A 468 46.27 -37.58 3.98
C ALA A 468 47.07 -36.28 3.87
N CYS A 469 48.27 -36.24 4.45
CA CYS A 469 49.16 -35.09 4.44
C CYS A 469 50.08 -35.08 3.21
N GLY A 470 50.61 -36.24 2.82
CA GLY A 470 51.66 -36.35 1.81
C GLY A 470 52.86 -35.46 2.14
N ASN A 471 53.47 -34.90 1.10
CA ASN A 471 54.54 -33.91 1.21
C ASN A 471 53.98 -32.48 1.29
N ALA A 472 52.91 -32.27 2.07
CA ALA A 472 52.35 -30.95 2.29
C ALA A 472 53.22 -30.14 3.27
N LEU A 473 53.37 -28.85 3.00
CA LEU A 473 54.14 -27.90 3.79
C LEU A 473 53.23 -26.90 4.48
N VAL A 474 53.56 -26.50 5.70
CA VAL A 474 52.91 -25.40 6.43
C VAL A 474 53.89 -24.23 6.58
N CYS A 475 53.41 -23.02 6.30
CA CYS A 475 54.14 -21.77 6.42
C CYS A 475 53.39 -20.79 7.32
N ASP A 476 54.09 -19.82 7.91
CA ASP A 476 53.48 -18.85 8.81
C ASP A 476 52.60 -17.84 8.06
N ASN A 477 53.09 -17.33 6.92
CA ASN A 477 52.41 -16.30 6.13
C ASN A 477 51.94 -16.81 4.76
N VAL A 478 50.91 -16.16 4.20
CA VAL A 478 50.36 -16.48 2.86
C VAL A 478 51.36 -16.20 1.76
N GLU A 479 52.12 -15.11 1.86
CA GLU A 479 53.14 -14.75 0.87
C GLU A 479 54.28 -15.78 0.84
N ASP A 480 54.73 -16.22 2.01
CA ASP A 480 55.74 -17.27 2.15
C ASP A 480 55.21 -18.61 1.63
N ALA A 481 53.96 -18.97 1.95
CA ALA A 481 53.32 -20.17 1.43
C ALA A 481 53.23 -20.15 -0.10
N ARG A 482 52.89 -19.00 -0.71
CA ARG A 482 52.86 -18.82 -2.17
C ARG A 482 54.25 -18.93 -2.78
N ARG A 483 55.25 -18.29 -2.16
CA ARG A 483 56.65 -18.32 -2.61
C ARG A 483 57.21 -19.74 -2.58
N ILE A 484 56.94 -20.49 -1.51
CA ILE A 484 57.41 -21.87 -1.35
C ILE A 484 56.63 -22.84 -2.26
N ALA A 485 55.33 -22.61 -2.47
CA ALA A 485 54.51 -23.46 -3.33
C ALA A 485 54.90 -23.37 -4.82
N PHE A 486 55.20 -22.17 -5.32
CA PHE A 486 55.37 -21.90 -6.76
C PHE A 486 56.71 -21.29 -7.17
N GLY A 487 57.54 -20.84 -6.23
CA GLY A 487 58.80 -20.14 -6.52
C GLY A 487 60.02 -21.04 -6.77
N GLY A 488 59.93 -22.33 -6.45
CA GLY A 488 60.97 -23.31 -6.75
C GLY A 488 60.79 -24.00 -8.10
N HIS A 489 61.82 -24.73 -8.56
CA HIS A 489 61.75 -25.58 -9.77
C HIS A 489 60.67 -26.65 -9.66
N GLN A 490 60.40 -27.14 -8.45
CA GLN A 490 59.32 -28.08 -8.16
C GLN A 490 58.20 -27.38 -7.40
N ARG A 491 56.95 -27.67 -7.77
CA ARG A 491 55.77 -27.17 -7.04
C ARG A 491 55.46 -28.04 -5.84
N HIS A 492 55.15 -27.39 -4.72
CA HIS A 492 54.82 -28.05 -3.46
C HIS A 492 53.40 -27.69 -2.99
N LYS A 493 52.68 -28.67 -2.41
CA LYS A 493 51.39 -28.42 -1.78
C LYS A 493 51.68 -27.68 -0.47
N THR A 494 51.25 -26.43 -0.34
CA THR A 494 51.64 -25.58 0.78
C THR A 494 50.43 -24.88 1.37
N VAL A 495 50.32 -24.82 2.69
CA VAL A 495 49.24 -24.16 3.42
C VAL A 495 49.81 -23.08 4.33
N ALA A 496 49.13 -21.95 4.45
CA ALA A 496 49.44 -20.92 5.43
C ALA A 496 48.63 -21.11 6.73
N LEU A 497 49.05 -20.50 7.84
CA LEU A 497 48.36 -20.63 9.14
C LEU A 497 46.91 -20.13 9.13
N ASP A 498 46.58 -19.22 8.22
CA ASP A 498 45.22 -18.68 8.01
C ASP A 498 44.28 -19.66 7.31
N GLY A 499 44.78 -20.81 6.83
CA GLY A 499 44.00 -21.80 6.10
C GLY A 499 43.99 -21.60 4.59
N THR A 500 44.82 -20.71 4.04
CA THR A 500 45.01 -20.57 2.59
C THR A 500 45.88 -21.71 2.05
N LEU A 501 45.32 -22.56 1.19
CA LEU A 501 45.97 -23.74 0.63
C LEU A 501 46.31 -23.54 -0.86
N PHE A 502 47.58 -23.75 -1.19
CA PHE A 502 48.14 -23.78 -2.53
C PHE A 502 48.43 -25.22 -2.95
N GLN A 503 47.77 -25.70 -4.00
CA GLN A 503 48.00 -27.04 -4.53
C GLN A 503 49.05 -27.05 -5.65
N LYS A 504 49.69 -28.21 -5.88
CA LYS A 504 50.66 -28.41 -6.97
C LYS A 504 50.07 -28.14 -8.35
N SER A 505 48.78 -28.41 -8.51
CA SER A 505 47.97 -28.14 -9.72
C SER A 505 47.80 -26.65 -10.02
N GLY A 506 48.12 -25.76 -9.08
CA GLY A 506 47.89 -24.32 -9.21
C GLY A 506 46.56 -23.85 -8.62
N VAL A 507 45.73 -24.76 -8.10
CA VAL A 507 44.49 -24.41 -7.38
C VAL A 507 44.82 -23.72 -6.06
N ILE A 508 44.16 -22.59 -5.81
CA ILE A 508 44.26 -21.83 -4.56
C ILE A 508 42.89 -21.88 -3.88
N SER A 509 42.85 -22.27 -2.60
CA SER A 509 41.62 -22.36 -1.83
C SER A 509 41.76 -21.68 -0.47
N GLY A 510 40.79 -20.84 -0.11
CA GLY A 510 40.75 -20.07 1.15
C GLY A 510 39.35 -20.05 1.76
N GLY A 511 39.21 -19.49 2.96
CA GLY A 511 37.95 -19.40 3.73
C GLY A 511 38.13 -19.84 5.19
N ALA A 512 38.27 -18.89 6.11
CA ALA A 512 38.51 -19.16 7.54
C ALA A 512 37.21 -19.31 8.37
N SER A 513 36.08 -18.85 7.83
CA SER A 513 34.79 -18.81 8.53
C SER A 513 34.22 -20.20 8.81
N ASP A 514 34.31 -21.12 7.85
CA ASP A 514 33.84 -22.51 7.98
C ASP A 514 34.76 -23.37 8.88
N LEU A 515 35.99 -22.91 9.16
CA LEU A 515 37.00 -23.65 9.94
C LEU A 515 36.89 -23.40 11.46
N LYS A 516 36.00 -22.50 11.90
CA LYS A 516 35.83 -22.08 13.31
C LYS A 516 34.57 -22.64 14.01
N ALA A 517 33.73 -23.41 13.33
CA ALA A 517 32.48 -23.88 13.91
C ALA A 517 32.73 -25.00 14.95
N GLU A 518 32.71 -24.64 16.25
CA GLU A 518 32.53 -25.60 17.34
C GLU A 518 31.05 -25.92 17.53
N PRO A 519 30.68 -27.20 17.73
CA PRO A 519 29.29 -27.59 17.97
C PRO A 519 28.92 -27.39 19.45
N GLN A 520 28.18 -26.34 19.78
CA GLN A 520 27.42 -26.26 21.03
C GLN A 520 26.11 -27.03 20.85
N ASN A 521 25.98 -28.22 21.44
CA ASN A 521 24.72 -28.96 21.34
C ASN A 521 24.44 -29.76 22.61
N GLN A 522 23.39 -29.35 23.33
CA GLN A 522 22.54 -30.18 24.21
C GLN A 522 21.41 -29.37 24.88
N HIS A 523 21.49 -28.04 24.96
CA HIS A 523 20.47 -27.20 25.62
C HIS A 523 19.25 -26.82 24.74
N GLU A 524 19.24 -27.18 23.46
CA GLU A 524 18.28 -26.65 22.48
C GLU A 524 17.05 -27.54 22.24
N GLN A 525 17.13 -28.84 22.54
CA GLN A 525 15.99 -29.75 22.36
C GLN A 525 14.79 -29.43 23.26
N MET A 526 15.04 -28.91 24.47
CA MET A 526 13.97 -28.45 25.38
C MET A 526 13.38 -27.10 24.95
N LYS A 527 14.14 -26.26 24.24
CA LYS A 527 13.67 -24.98 23.69
C LYS A 527 12.71 -25.21 22.52
N ALA A 528 13.01 -26.16 21.63
CA ALA A 528 12.15 -26.47 20.48
C ALA A 528 10.74 -26.93 20.88
N LYS A 529 10.62 -27.85 21.85
CA LYS A 529 9.31 -28.31 22.35
C LYS A 529 8.49 -27.21 23.04
N ARG A 530 9.15 -26.30 23.77
CA ARG A 530 8.49 -25.13 24.39
C ARG A 530 7.99 -24.16 23.34
N LYS A 531 8.79 -23.90 22.31
CA LYS A 531 8.41 -23.02 21.19
C LYS A 531 7.30 -23.60 20.30
N GLU A 532 7.23 -24.92 20.13
CA GLU A 532 6.09 -25.58 19.47
C GLU A 532 4.76 -25.37 20.22
N ALA A 533 4.79 -25.38 21.56
CA ALA A 533 3.62 -25.09 22.37
C ALA A 533 3.23 -23.60 22.28
N GLU A 534 4.22 -22.71 22.30
CA GLU A 534 4.05 -21.27 22.13
C GLU A 534 3.45 -20.93 20.75
N LEU A 535 3.91 -21.58 19.67
CA LEU A 535 3.32 -21.43 18.33
C LEU A 535 1.83 -21.78 18.31
N ARG A 536 1.44 -22.91 18.94
CA ARG A 536 0.02 -23.31 19.00
C ARG A 536 -0.83 -22.31 19.78
N GLN A 537 -0.30 -21.74 20.85
CA GLN A 537 -0.97 -20.72 21.64
C GLN A 537 -1.18 -19.43 20.83
N VAL A 538 -0.14 -18.94 20.16
CA VAL A 538 -0.20 -17.73 19.31
C VAL A 538 -1.15 -17.94 18.12
N GLN A 539 -1.13 -19.12 17.47
CA GLN A 539 -2.08 -19.45 16.41
C GLN A 539 -3.55 -19.46 16.89
N SER A 540 -3.81 -20.01 18.07
CA SER A 540 -5.16 -20.00 18.66
C SER A 540 -5.63 -18.57 18.97
N GLN A 541 -4.74 -17.73 19.51
CA GLN A 541 -5.03 -16.32 19.77
C GLN A 541 -5.30 -15.53 18.49
N ALA A 542 -4.49 -15.74 17.44
CA ALA A 542 -4.69 -15.13 16.13
C ALA A 542 -6.06 -15.50 15.54
N HIS A 543 -6.43 -16.78 15.58
CA HIS A 543 -7.71 -17.25 15.09
C HIS A 543 -8.89 -16.68 15.88
N GLY A 544 -8.79 -16.64 17.21
CA GLY A 544 -9.82 -16.07 18.09
C GLY A 544 -10.02 -14.56 17.88
N LEU A 545 -8.96 -13.83 17.54
CA LEU A 545 -9.06 -12.39 17.22
C LEU A 545 -9.58 -12.14 15.81
N GLN A 546 -9.23 -12.97 14.82
CA GLN A 546 -9.84 -12.90 13.48
C GLN A 546 -11.34 -13.12 13.53
N MET A 547 -11.82 -14.09 14.33
CA MET A 547 -13.25 -14.31 14.53
C MET A 547 -13.92 -13.10 15.18
N ARG A 548 -13.33 -12.53 16.24
CA ARG A 548 -13.84 -11.29 16.87
C ARG A 548 -13.90 -10.12 15.89
N LEU A 549 -12.84 -9.89 15.11
CA LEU A 549 -12.82 -8.85 14.08
C LEU A 549 -13.97 -9.04 13.07
N LYS A 550 -14.25 -10.27 12.65
CA LYS A 550 -15.32 -10.58 11.71
C LYS A 550 -16.71 -10.25 12.30
N TYR A 551 -16.93 -10.55 13.58
CA TYR A 551 -18.17 -10.18 14.27
C TYR A 551 -18.30 -8.65 14.40
N SER A 552 -17.28 -7.95 14.90
CA SER A 552 -17.30 -6.49 15.03
C SER A 552 -17.46 -5.78 13.68
N GLN A 553 -16.91 -6.32 12.59
CA GLN A 553 -17.12 -5.79 11.23
C GLN A 553 -18.56 -5.99 10.75
N SER A 554 -19.15 -7.16 11.00
CA SER A 554 -20.56 -7.42 10.68
C SER A 554 -21.48 -6.47 11.45
N ASP A 555 -21.21 -6.26 12.74
CA ASP A 555 -22.01 -5.37 13.59
C ASP A 555 -21.86 -3.90 13.14
N LEU A 556 -20.65 -3.49 12.73
CA LEU A 556 -20.40 -2.17 12.16
C LEU A 556 -21.16 -1.96 10.84
N GLU A 557 -21.20 -2.95 9.95
CA GLU A 557 -21.96 -2.86 8.69
C GLU A 557 -23.48 -2.79 8.93
N GLN A 558 -23.99 -3.57 9.87
CA GLN A 558 -25.40 -3.50 10.29
C GLN A 558 -25.76 -2.14 10.89
N THR A 559 -24.86 -1.57 11.69
CA THR A 559 -25.06 -0.25 12.31
C THR A 559 -25.00 0.86 11.25
N LYS A 560 -24.06 0.79 10.30
CA LYS A 560 -23.98 1.71 9.15
C LYS A 560 -25.20 1.66 8.26
N THR A 561 -25.73 0.47 7.97
CA THR A 561 -26.96 0.34 7.18
C THR A 561 -28.18 0.91 7.91
N ARG A 562 -28.29 0.72 9.23
CA ARG A 562 -29.33 1.37 10.04
C ARG A 562 -29.18 2.90 10.07
N HIS A 563 -27.96 3.42 10.23
CA HIS A 563 -27.69 4.85 10.19
C HIS A 563 -28.00 5.47 8.81
N LEU A 564 -27.72 4.77 7.71
CA LEU A 564 -28.11 5.19 6.36
C LEU A 564 -29.63 5.20 6.17
N ALA A 565 -30.34 4.18 6.68
CA ALA A 565 -31.79 4.12 6.61
C ALA A 565 -32.45 5.28 7.39
N LEU A 566 -31.91 5.65 8.54
CA LEU A 566 -32.39 6.77 9.36
C LEU A 566 -32.09 8.16 8.75
N ASN A 567 -31.06 8.30 7.90
CA ASN A 567 -30.78 9.56 7.19
C ASN A 567 -31.64 9.74 5.91
N LEU A 568 -32.26 8.67 5.41
CA LEU A 568 -33.11 8.68 4.22
C LEU A 568 -34.60 8.90 4.53
N GLN A 569 -35.00 8.71 5.80
CA GLN A 569 -36.34 9.02 6.33
C GLN A 569 -36.39 10.45 6.87
#